data_AF-S4YAC6-F1
#
_entry.id   AF-S4YAC6-F1
#
_cell.length_a   1.000
_cell.length_b   1.000
_cell.length_c   1.000
_cell.angle_alpha   90.00
_cell.angle_beta   90.00
_cell.angle_gamma   90.00
#
_symmetry.space_group_name_H-M   'P 1'
#
loop_
_entity.id
_entity.type
_entity.pdbx_description
1 polymer ?
#
loop_
_entity_poly.entity_id
_entity_poly.type
_entity_poly.pdbx_seq_one_letter_code
_entity_poly.pdbx_strand_id
1 'polypeptide(L)'
;MCTVEIHPGPIASQRQGDCQRAECTTAGELIMLEEPSDVHDDGEPCTYDSCSEGWPINMPLTEGLICPGAREGMCHKGACVACFDGDVTMNDCPNGLACDDVLCVPAHCVNNAFEPELGETARDCGFPCRPCIAGEACGSSADCESRICDGGRCAPATCEDGAQNGSETGIDCGAAPCPLCPAGQGCRTGVSCESGVCWAGMCREPSCTDGVMNAGEDGVDCGGGCAPCG
;
A
#
# COMPACT_ATOMS: atom_id res chain seq x y z
N MET A 1 44.72 -31.71 2.60
CA MET A 1 44.55 -30.38 1.98
C MET A 1 43.06 -30.16 1.89
N CYS A 2 42.50 -29.19 2.62
CA CYS A 2 41.09 -28.86 2.49
C CYS A 2 40.95 -27.87 1.33
N THR A 3 40.10 -28.17 0.36
CA THR A 3 39.76 -27.29 -0.75
C THR A 3 38.39 -26.67 -0.47
N VAL A 4 38.30 -25.34 -0.52
CA VAL A 4 37.02 -24.65 -0.46
C VAL A 4 36.35 -24.81 -1.82
N GLU A 5 35.16 -25.42 -1.86
CA GLU A 5 34.32 -25.46 -3.05
C GLU A 5 33.35 -24.28 -3.01
N ILE A 6 33.43 -23.39 -4.01
CA ILE A 6 32.52 -22.26 -4.18
C ILE A 6 31.42 -22.72 -5.14
N HIS A 7 30.18 -22.74 -4.67
CA HIS A 7 29.02 -23.03 -5.50
C HIS A 7 28.37 -21.72 -5.97
N PRO A 8 28.18 -21.51 -7.28
CA PRO A 8 27.37 -20.42 -7.77
C PRO A 8 25.90 -20.66 -7.39
N GLY A 9 25.29 -19.69 -6.75
CA GLY A 9 23.92 -19.77 -6.27
C GLY A 9 23.48 -18.47 -5.61
N PRO A 10 22.19 -18.35 -5.25
CA PRO A 10 21.69 -17.22 -4.49
C PRO A 10 22.40 -17.14 -3.14
N ILE A 11 22.75 -15.93 -2.73
CA ILE A 11 23.35 -15.69 -1.43
C ILE A 11 22.22 -15.51 -0.42
N ALA A 12 22.23 -16.31 0.64
CA ALA A 12 21.17 -16.28 1.65
C ALA A 12 21.07 -14.93 2.37
N SER A 13 22.14 -14.15 2.46
CA SER A 13 22.07 -12.80 3.05
C SER A 13 21.56 -11.73 2.09
N GLN A 14 21.26 -12.06 0.83
CA GLN A 14 20.74 -11.06 -0.11
C GLN A 14 19.31 -10.73 0.23
N ARG A 15 19.04 -9.45 0.47
CA ARG A 15 17.69 -8.94 0.72
C ARG A 15 17.23 -8.14 -0.48
N GLN A 16 15.93 -8.13 -0.71
CA GLN A 16 15.33 -7.37 -1.81
C GLN A 16 15.02 -5.95 -1.33
N GLY A 17 15.34 -4.95 -2.15
CA GLY A 17 15.15 -3.53 -1.84
C GLY A 17 16.07 -3.01 -0.75
N ASP A 18 17.17 -3.68 -0.43
CA ASP A 18 18.11 -3.18 0.56
C ASP A 18 19.16 -2.24 -0.07
N CYS A 19 19.04 -1.97 -1.37
CA CYS A 19 19.96 -1.15 -2.17
C CYS A 19 21.36 -1.74 -2.27
N GLN A 20 21.49 -3.03 -1.99
CA GLN A 20 22.76 -3.72 -1.95
C GLN A 20 22.69 -5.05 -2.70
N ARG A 21 23.86 -5.49 -3.16
CA ARG A 21 24.07 -6.83 -3.71
C ARG A 21 25.18 -7.51 -2.95
N ALA A 22 24.85 -8.61 -2.30
CA ALA A 22 25.83 -9.52 -1.75
C ALA A 22 26.57 -10.25 -2.91
N GLU A 23 27.90 -10.32 -2.82
CA GLU A 23 28.74 -11.14 -3.70
C GLU A 23 29.74 -11.96 -2.90
N CYS A 24 29.98 -13.20 -3.34
CA CYS A 24 31.04 -14.05 -2.78
C CYS A 24 32.30 -13.93 -3.64
N THR A 25 33.39 -13.45 -3.05
CA THR A 25 34.67 -13.30 -3.73
C THR A 25 35.35 -14.65 -4.00
N THR A 26 36.37 -14.66 -4.85
CA THR A 26 37.20 -15.86 -5.10
C THR A 26 37.97 -16.35 -3.88
N ALA A 27 38.08 -15.53 -2.83
CA ALA A 27 38.66 -15.90 -1.54
C ALA A 27 37.63 -16.54 -0.58
N GLY A 28 36.34 -16.60 -0.96
CA GLY A 28 35.25 -17.05 -0.10
C GLY A 28 34.77 -15.99 0.90
N GLU A 29 35.15 -14.73 0.72
CA GLU A 29 34.68 -13.60 1.53
C GLU A 29 33.41 -13.01 0.94
N LEU A 30 32.42 -12.71 1.79
CA LEU A 30 31.20 -12.01 1.42
C LEU A 30 31.44 -10.50 1.40
N ILE A 31 31.13 -9.84 0.28
CA ILE A 31 31.17 -8.39 0.14
C ILE A 31 29.78 -7.87 -0.20
N MET A 32 29.42 -6.70 0.31
CA MET A 32 28.21 -5.98 -0.07
C MET A 32 28.60 -4.85 -1.03
N LEU A 33 27.99 -4.85 -2.21
CA LEU A 33 28.15 -3.80 -3.20
C LEU A 33 26.87 -2.98 -3.28
N GLU A 34 26.98 -1.68 -3.54
CA GLU A 34 25.80 -0.86 -3.79
C GLU A 34 25.11 -1.31 -5.09
N GLU A 35 23.81 -1.53 -5.03
CA GLU A 35 22.97 -1.84 -6.19
C GLU A 35 21.82 -0.83 -6.27
N PRO A 36 22.02 0.33 -6.92
CA PRO A 36 21.01 1.40 -6.95
C PRO A 36 19.70 1.05 -7.65
N SER A 37 19.64 -0.09 -8.34
CA SER A 37 18.43 -0.64 -8.95
C SER A 37 17.62 -1.51 -7.99
N ASP A 38 18.20 -1.94 -6.87
CA ASP A 38 17.51 -2.73 -5.85
C ASP A 38 16.77 -1.80 -4.88
N VAL A 39 15.75 -1.13 -5.39
CA VAL A 39 14.97 -0.12 -4.67
C VAL A 39 13.88 -0.79 -3.83
N HIS A 40 13.74 -0.37 -2.57
CA HIS A 40 12.59 -0.74 -1.73
C HIS A 40 11.32 -0.03 -2.19
N ASP A 41 10.31 -0.79 -2.60
CA ASP A 41 8.99 -0.26 -2.96
C ASP A 41 8.05 -0.38 -1.75
N ASP A 42 7.70 0.76 -1.14
CA ASP A 42 6.80 0.83 0.02
C ASP A 42 5.31 0.80 -0.35
N GLY A 43 5.00 0.79 -1.65
CA GLY A 43 3.64 0.77 -2.17
C GLY A 43 2.88 2.08 -1.99
N GLU A 44 3.52 3.17 -1.55
CA GLU A 44 2.88 4.47 -1.41
C GLU A 44 2.97 5.24 -2.74
N PRO A 45 1.84 5.61 -3.37
CA PRO A 45 1.83 6.16 -4.73
C PRO A 45 2.41 7.57 -4.83
N CYS A 46 2.72 8.22 -3.71
CA CYS A 46 3.26 9.57 -3.63
C CYS A 46 4.56 9.65 -2.83
N THR A 47 5.33 8.57 -2.85
CA THR A 47 6.74 8.51 -2.46
C THR A 47 7.59 8.32 -3.72
N TYR A 48 8.84 8.77 -3.64
CA TYR A 48 9.87 8.44 -4.61
C TYR A 48 10.84 7.47 -3.96
N ASP A 49 10.70 6.22 -4.35
CA ASP A 49 11.53 5.13 -3.88
C ASP A 49 12.86 5.15 -4.62
N SER A 50 13.96 5.20 -3.87
CA SER A 50 15.30 5.19 -4.45
C SER A 50 16.35 4.69 -3.46
N CYS A 51 17.58 4.55 -3.95
CA CYS A 51 18.73 4.20 -3.15
C CYS A 51 19.63 5.42 -2.97
N SER A 52 20.09 5.65 -1.73
CA SER A 52 21.06 6.70 -1.40
C SER A 52 22.13 6.13 -0.48
N GLU A 53 23.40 6.17 -0.93
CA GLU A 53 24.55 5.64 -0.17
C GLU A 53 24.37 4.18 0.28
N GLY A 54 23.78 3.34 -0.58
CA GLY A 54 23.51 1.93 -0.28
C GLY A 54 22.37 1.68 0.72
N TRP A 55 21.50 2.67 0.96
CA TRP A 55 20.32 2.54 1.80
C TRP A 55 19.03 2.90 1.04
N PRO A 56 17.92 2.20 1.30
CA PRO A 56 16.62 2.57 0.74
C PRO A 56 16.14 3.89 1.34
N ILE A 57 15.63 4.75 0.46
CA ILE A 57 15.00 6.03 0.80
C ILE A 57 13.66 6.15 0.09
N ASN A 58 12.60 6.45 0.85
CA ASN A 58 11.28 6.71 0.31
C ASN A 58 10.96 8.17 0.58
N MET A 59 11.27 9.03 -0.40
CA MET A 59 11.12 10.47 -0.22
C MET A 59 9.69 10.90 -0.55
N PRO A 60 8.94 11.55 0.38
CA PRO A 60 7.62 12.07 0.06
C PRO A 60 7.69 13.04 -1.12
N LEU A 61 6.81 12.85 -2.11
CA LEU A 61 6.68 13.77 -3.22
C LEU A 61 6.01 15.06 -2.79
N THR A 62 6.35 16.15 -3.50
CA THR A 62 5.76 17.47 -3.26
C THR A 62 4.26 17.46 -3.53
N GLU A 63 3.50 18.19 -2.72
CA GLU A 63 2.07 18.45 -2.93
C GLU A 63 1.79 18.96 -4.36
N GLY A 64 0.75 18.42 -5.00
CA GLY A 64 0.34 18.79 -6.35
C GLY A 64 1.16 18.15 -7.48
N LEU A 65 2.23 17.40 -7.18
CA LEU A 65 2.97 16.65 -8.21
C LEU A 65 2.12 15.50 -8.75
N ILE A 66 2.24 15.19 -10.04
CA ILE A 66 1.57 14.04 -10.66
C ILE A 66 2.03 12.76 -9.98
N CYS A 67 1.09 11.91 -9.57
CA CYS A 67 1.42 10.66 -8.88
C CYS A 67 2.19 9.69 -9.80
N PRO A 68 3.32 9.12 -9.35
CA PRO A 68 3.98 7.99 -10.00
C PRO A 68 3.03 6.87 -10.41
N GLY A 69 3.17 6.37 -11.64
CA GLY A 69 2.41 5.21 -12.15
C GLY A 69 0.91 5.47 -12.44
N ALA A 70 0.34 6.58 -11.97
CA ALA A 70 -1.02 6.98 -12.29
C ALA A 70 -1.08 7.72 -13.64
N ARG A 71 -2.20 7.58 -14.36
CA ARG A 71 -2.44 8.35 -15.60
C ARG A 71 -2.90 9.79 -15.30
N GLU A 72 -3.59 9.98 -14.18
CA GLU A 72 -4.22 11.22 -13.72
C GLU A 72 -4.19 11.23 -12.18
N GLY A 73 -4.21 12.41 -11.56
CA GLY A 73 -4.15 12.60 -10.11
C GLY A 73 -2.89 13.34 -9.65
N MET A 74 -2.93 13.86 -8.43
CA MET A 74 -1.86 14.65 -7.81
C MET A 74 -1.62 14.21 -6.36
N CYS A 75 -0.41 14.43 -5.87
CA CYS A 75 -0.03 14.05 -4.52
C CYS A 75 -0.59 15.03 -3.48
N HIS A 76 -1.31 14.49 -2.51
CA HIS A 76 -1.77 15.20 -1.32
C HIS A 76 -1.59 14.34 -0.07
N LYS A 77 -0.75 14.78 0.88
CA LYS A 77 -0.46 14.08 2.14
C LYS A 77 -0.06 12.60 1.95
N GLY A 78 0.72 12.32 0.91
CA GLY A 78 1.18 10.96 0.59
C GLY A 78 0.14 10.09 -0.14
N ALA A 79 -1.08 10.58 -0.37
CA ALA A 79 -2.08 9.90 -1.20
C ALA A 79 -2.15 10.53 -2.59
N CYS A 80 -2.52 9.71 -3.59
CA CYS A 80 -2.85 10.20 -4.92
C CYS A 80 -4.34 10.58 -4.96
N VAL A 81 -4.64 11.87 -5.15
CA VAL A 81 -6.00 12.43 -5.14
C VAL A 81 -6.35 13.06 -6.49
N ALA A 82 -7.64 13.17 -6.81
CA ALA A 82 -8.08 13.80 -8.06
C ALA A 82 -8.06 15.32 -8.00
N CYS A 83 -8.27 15.88 -6.81
CA CYS A 83 -8.25 17.31 -6.50
C CYS A 83 -8.06 17.51 -4.98
N PHE A 84 -8.02 18.76 -4.51
CA PHE A 84 -8.15 19.08 -3.10
C PHE A 84 -8.91 20.39 -2.89
N ASP A 85 -10.05 20.35 -2.21
CA ASP A 85 -10.93 21.52 -2.02
C ASP A 85 -10.35 22.57 -1.03
N GLY A 86 -9.44 22.14 -0.16
CA GLY A 86 -8.75 22.99 0.82
C GLY A 86 -7.61 23.83 0.25
N ASP A 87 -7.20 23.60 -1.00
CA ASP A 87 -6.20 24.41 -1.72
C ASP A 87 -6.68 24.71 -3.14
N VAL A 88 -6.95 25.98 -3.43
CA VAL A 88 -7.41 26.45 -4.74
C VAL A 88 -6.43 26.15 -5.89
N THR A 89 -5.16 25.90 -5.59
CA THR A 89 -4.16 25.51 -6.60
C THR A 89 -4.23 24.02 -6.97
N MET A 90 -4.92 23.22 -6.16
CA MET A 90 -5.13 21.78 -6.32
C MET A 90 -6.60 21.41 -6.56
N ASN A 91 -7.49 22.40 -6.72
CA ASN A 91 -8.92 22.22 -7.00
C ASN A 91 -9.21 22.19 -8.52
N ASP A 92 -8.30 21.62 -9.33
CA ASP A 92 -8.44 21.60 -10.79
C ASP A 92 -9.07 20.28 -11.26
N CYS A 93 -10.38 20.30 -11.43
CA CYS A 93 -11.14 19.16 -11.93
C CYS A 93 -11.48 19.33 -13.43
N PRO A 94 -11.14 18.36 -14.29
CA PRO A 94 -11.37 18.47 -15.73
C PRO A 94 -12.86 18.44 -16.07
N ASN A 95 -13.20 18.89 -17.29
CA ASN A 95 -14.56 18.80 -17.85
C ASN A 95 -15.67 19.49 -17.04
N GLY A 96 -15.33 20.48 -16.20
CA GLY A 96 -16.30 21.22 -15.40
C GLY A 96 -16.87 20.42 -14.23
N LEU A 97 -16.16 19.37 -13.80
CA LEU A 97 -16.41 18.70 -12.53
C LEU A 97 -16.06 19.65 -11.36
N ALA A 98 -16.68 19.42 -10.22
CA ALA A 98 -16.37 20.09 -8.96
C ALA A 98 -15.48 19.19 -8.10
N CYS A 99 -14.65 19.78 -7.24
CA CYS A 99 -13.93 19.02 -6.23
C CYS A 99 -14.78 18.88 -4.96
N ASP A 100 -14.92 17.64 -4.51
CA ASP A 100 -15.52 17.25 -3.25
C ASP A 100 -14.45 16.54 -2.40
N ASP A 101 -13.87 17.29 -1.45
CA ASP A 101 -12.67 16.95 -0.66
C ASP A 101 -11.45 16.57 -1.51
N VAL A 102 -11.42 15.34 -2.02
CA VAL A 102 -10.31 14.77 -2.82
C VAL A 102 -10.74 14.15 -4.16
N LEU A 103 -12.05 14.23 -4.47
CA LEU A 103 -12.66 13.60 -5.64
C LEU A 103 -13.22 14.65 -6.61
N CYS A 104 -12.97 14.46 -7.90
CA CYS A 104 -13.67 15.22 -8.93
C CYS A 104 -15.02 14.57 -9.22
N VAL A 105 -16.10 15.26 -8.84
CA VAL A 105 -17.49 14.80 -8.95
C VAL A 105 -18.30 15.76 -9.83
N PRO A 106 -19.43 15.34 -10.40
CA PRO A 106 -20.34 16.27 -11.06
C PRO A 106 -20.80 17.39 -10.14
N ALA A 107 -21.05 18.59 -10.67
CA ALA A 107 -21.41 19.76 -9.87
C ALA A 107 -22.71 19.62 -9.04
N HIS A 108 -23.58 18.65 -9.37
CA HIS A 108 -24.75 18.37 -8.54
C HIS A 108 -24.36 17.72 -7.20
N CYS A 109 -23.26 16.98 -7.15
CA CYS A 109 -22.77 16.30 -5.95
C CYS A 109 -22.20 17.22 -4.86
N VAL A 110 -22.25 18.54 -5.04
CA VAL A 110 -21.76 19.53 -4.07
C VAL A 110 -22.76 20.69 -3.93
N ASN A 111 -24.02 20.46 -4.33
CA ASN A 111 -25.03 21.50 -4.39
C ASN A 111 -25.95 21.49 -3.15
N ASN A 112 -25.77 20.52 -2.24
CA ASN A 112 -26.60 20.36 -1.04
C ASN A 112 -28.07 20.10 -1.38
N ALA A 113 -28.35 19.35 -2.44
CA ALA A 113 -29.65 18.86 -2.83
C ALA A 113 -29.63 17.32 -3.01
N PHE A 114 -30.83 16.73 -3.04
CA PHE A 114 -30.99 15.30 -3.25
C PHE A 114 -31.64 15.09 -4.62
N GLU A 115 -30.88 14.56 -5.56
CA GLU A 115 -31.23 14.41 -6.98
C GLU A 115 -31.11 12.94 -7.42
N PRO A 116 -32.07 12.07 -7.07
CA PRO A 116 -32.01 10.64 -7.38
C PRO A 116 -32.02 10.36 -8.88
N GLU A 117 -32.58 11.25 -9.71
CA GLU A 117 -32.49 11.14 -11.17
C GLU A 117 -31.07 11.34 -11.72
N LEU A 118 -30.15 11.91 -10.94
CA LEU A 118 -28.75 12.14 -11.31
C LEU A 118 -27.78 11.11 -10.69
N GLY A 119 -28.30 10.14 -9.93
CA GLY A 119 -27.52 9.02 -9.37
C GLY A 119 -27.35 9.06 -7.86
N GLU A 120 -27.81 10.11 -7.19
CA GLU A 120 -27.70 10.22 -5.74
C GLU A 120 -28.59 9.21 -5.02
N THR A 121 -28.02 8.48 -4.07
CA THR A 121 -28.77 7.60 -3.15
C THR A 121 -29.05 8.28 -1.82
N ALA A 122 -28.23 9.25 -1.46
CA ALA A 122 -28.49 10.25 -0.42
C ALA A 122 -27.94 11.61 -0.89
N ARG A 123 -28.25 12.68 -0.14
CA ARG A 123 -27.88 14.06 -0.51
C ARG A 123 -26.38 14.15 -0.81
N ASP A 124 -26.02 14.58 -2.03
CA ASP A 124 -24.63 14.73 -2.49
C ASP A 124 -23.77 13.45 -2.43
N CYS A 125 -24.37 12.25 -2.38
CA CYS A 125 -23.60 10.99 -2.32
C CYS A 125 -24.28 9.82 -3.04
N GLY A 126 -23.48 8.80 -3.37
CA GLY A 126 -23.85 7.68 -4.23
C GLY A 126 -23.32 7.88 -5.64
N PHE A 127 -23.30 6.84 -6.48
CA PHE A 127 -22.66 6.95 -7.79
C PHE A 127 -23.44 7.90 -8.74
N PRO A 128 -22.86 8.99 -9.29
CA PRO A 128 -21.42 9.25 -9.52
C PRO A 128 -20.73 10.26 -8.57
N CYS A 129 -21.39 10.64 -7.49
CA CYS A 129 -20.86 11.48 -6.41
C CYS A 129 -19.88 10.69 -5.50
N ARG A 130 -19.43 11.31 -4.40
CA ARG A 130 -18.65 10.59 -3.40
C ARG A 130 -19.48 9.44 -2.80
N PRO A 131 -18.84 8.36 -2.33
CA PRO A 131 -19.52 7.33 -1.56
C PRO A 131 -20.20 7.92 -0.31
N CYS A 132 -21.37 7.40 0.01
CA CYS A 132 -22.15 7.73 1.20
C CYS A 132 -21.52 7.11 2.45
N ILE A 133 -21.68 7.81 3.58
CA ILE A 133 -21.17 7.35 4.87
C ILE A 133 -22.11 6.33 5.52
N ALA A 134 -21.63 5.64 6.56
CA ALA A 134 -22.43 4.66 7.29
C ALA A 134 -23.78 5.24 7.77
N GLY A 135 -24.85 4.50 7.51
CA GLY A 135 -26.23 4.85 7.85
C GLY A 135 -27.02 5.58 6.76
N GLU A 136 -26.35 6.17 5.76
CA GLU A 136 -27.00 6.80 4.61
C GLU A 136 -27.62 5.78 3.64
N ALA A 137 -28.52 6.24 2.78
CA ALA A 137 -29.20 5.36 1.84
C ALA A 137 -28.29 4.98 0.66
N CYS A 138 -28.41 3.73 0.21
CA CYS A 138 -27.64 3.17 -0.90
C CYS A 138 -28.52 2.27 -1.78
N GLY A 139 -28.18 2.19 -3.06
CA GLY A 139 -28.79 1.25 -4.01
C GLY A 139 -27.89 0.03 -4.27
N SER A 140 -26.59 0.20 -4.08
CA SER A 140 -25.57 -0.81 -4.29
C SER A 140 -24.39 -0.59 -3.33
N SER A 141 -23.55 -1.61 -3.18
CA SER A 141 -22.33 -1.50 -2.39
C SER A 141 -21.37 -0.43 -2.89
N ALA A 142 -21.38 -0.10 -4.19
CA ALA A 142 -20.55 0.98 -4.75
C ALA A 142 -20.94 2.37 -4.26
N ASP A 143 -22.16 2.54 -3.72
CA ASP A 143 -22.62 3.82 -3.19
C ASP A 143 -22.07 4.10 -1.78
N CYS A 144 -21.42 3.14 -1.14
CA CYS A 144 -21.00 3.24 0.26
C CYS A 144 -19.48 3.31 0.40
N GLU A 145 -18.99 4.16 1.31
CA GLU A 145 -17.56 4.22 1.66
C GLU A 145 -17.04 2.87 2.14
N SER A 146 -17.86 2.16 2.94
CA SER A 146 -17.58 0.79 3.40
C SER A 146 -17.66 -0.26 2.29
N ARG A 147 -18.17 0.07 1.11
CA ARG A 147 -18.52 -0.89 0.06
C ARG A 147 -19.55 -1.94 0.48
N ILE A 148 -20.32 -1.68 1.55
CA ILE A 148 -21.38 -2.57 2.04
C ILE A 148 -22.70 -1.82 2.08
N CYS A 149 -23.63 -2.21 1.21
CA CYS A 149 -25.01 -1.75 1.23
C CYS A 149 -25.91 -2.86 1.78
N ASP A 150 -26.34 -2.74 3.04
CA ASP A 150 -27.18 -3.70 3.72
C ASP A 150 -28.54 -3.09 4.07
N GLY A 151 -29.63 -3.76 3.69
CA GLY A 151 -30.99 -3.25 3.92
C GLY A 151 -31.28 -1.88 3.29
N GLY A 152 -30.56 -1.51 2.22
CA GLY A 152 -30.67 -0.19 1.57
C GLY A 152 -29.99 0.94 2.33
N ARG A 153 -29.09 0.62 3.27
CA ARG A 153 -28.25 1.59 3.97
C ARG A 153 -26.79 1.16 4.00
N CYS A 154 -25.89 2.12 4.01
CA CYS A 154 -24.47 1.83 4.15
C CYS A 154 -24.18 1.26 5.53
N ALA A 155 -23.64 0.06 5.59
CA ALA A 155 -23.20 -0.54 6.85
C ALA A 155 -21.84 0.06 7.27
N PRO A 156 -21.53 0.14 8.57
CA PRO A 156 -20.17 0.46 9.02
C PRO A 156 -19.20 -0.63 8.57
N ALA A 157 -17.97 -0.23 8.22
CA ALA A 157 -16.85 -1.11 7.93
C ALA A 157 -16.49 -1.99 9.15
N THR A 158 -16.23 -3.27 8.91
CA THR A 158 -15.73 -4.22 9.93
C THR A 158 -14.71 -5.16 9.32
N CYS A 159 -13.76 -5.64 10.13
CA CYS A 159 -12.67 -6.52 9.70
C CYS A 159 -13.09 -7.94 9.22
N GLU A 160 -14.39 -8.21 9.04
CA GLU A 160 -14.95 -9.52 8.69
C GLU A 160 -16.20 -9.36 7.78
N ASP A 161 -16.32 -8.24 7.06
CA ASP A 161 -17.49 -7.95 6.21
C ASP A 161 -17.33 -8.35 4.72
N GLY A 162 -16.16 -8.90 4.35
CA GLY A 162 -15.88 -9.39 3.01
C GLY A 162 -15.46 -8.30 2.04
N ALA A 163 -15.23 -7.06 2.50
CA ALA A 163 -14.81 -5.95 1.66
C ALA A 163 -13.58 -5.25 2.24
N GLN A 164 -12.56 -5.05 1.40
CA GLN A 164 -11.40 -4.22 1.75
C GLN A 164 -11.82 -2.77 2.07
N ASN A 165 -11.99 -2.41 3.34
CA ASN A 165 -12.51 -1.10 3.75
C ASN A 165 -11.95 -0.65 5.11
N GLY A 166 -12.29 0.57 5.54
CA GLY A 166 -11.89 1.08 6.86
C GLY A 166 -10.37 1.08 7.07
N SER A 167 -9.90 0.36 8.11
CA SER A 167 -8.48 0.24 8.46
C SER A 167 -7.75 -0.92 7.78
N GLU A 168 -8.42 -1.64 6.89
CA GLU A 168 -7.87 -2.81 6.23
C GLU A 168 -6.85 -2.45 5.15
N THR A 169 -5.83 -3.29 5.02
CA THR A 169 -4.85 -3.20 3.94
C THR A 169 -4.98 -4.34 2.93
N GLY A 170 -5.64 -5.45 3.29
CA GLY A 170 -6.17 -6.48 2.41
C GLY A 170 -7.65 -6.75 2.70
N ILE A 171 -8.31 -7.71 2.05
CA ILE A 171 -9.73 -8.00 2.36
C ILE A 171 -9.82 -8.63 3.75
N ASP A 172 -10.59 -8.03 4.67
CA ASP A 172 -10.81 -8.51 6.04
C ASP A 172 -9.52 -8.64 6.88
N CYS A 173 -8.46 -7.91 6.51
CA CYS A 173 -7.17 -7.98 7.18
C CYS A 173 -6.36 -6.69 7.07
N GLY A 174 -5.40 -6.51 7.97
CA GLY A 174 -4.42 -5.44 7.87
C GLY A 174 -3.65 -5.27 9.17
N ALA A 175 -3.62 -4.05 9.70
CA ALA A 175 -3.07 -3.77 11.02
C ALA A 175 -4.20 -3.62 12.06
N ALA A 176 -3.82 -3.58 13.34
CA ALA A 176 -4.77 -3.35 14.43
C ALA A 176 -5.66 -2.12 14.12
N PRO A 177 -7.00 -2.26 14.22
CA PRO A 177 -7.74 -3.31 14.95
C PRO A 177 -8.01 -4.62 14.19
N CYS A 178 -7.67 -4.74 12.92
CA CYS A 178 -7.93 -5.95 12.12
C CYS A 178 -6.87 -7.03 12.34
N PRO A 179 -7.19 -8.31 12.06
CA PRO A 179 -6.19 -9.38 12.05
C PRO A 179 -5.13 -9.10 10.98
N LEU A 180 -3.92 -9.63 11.20
CA LEU A 180 -2.83 -9.50 10.24
C LEU A 180 -3.18 -10.20 8.93
N CYS A 181 -2.71 -9.63 7.82
CA CYS A 181 -2.91 -10.17 6.50
C CYS A 181 -1.99 -11.37 6.21
N PRO A 182 -2.54 -12.46 5.66
CA PRO A 182 -1.74 -13.56 5.14
C PRO A 182 -0.97 -13.14 3.87
N ALA A 183 -0.03 -13.97 3.42
CA ALA A 183 0.71 -13.72 2.20
C ALA A 183 -0.22 -13.55 0.97
N GLY A 184 0.13 -12.61 0.09
CA GLY A 184 -0.65 -12.26 -1.09
C GLY A 184 -1.77 -11.23 -0.87
N GLN A 185 -2.10 -10.90 0.37
CA GLN A 185 -3.01 -9.80 0.70
C GLN A 185 -2.27 -8.45 0.74
N GLY A 186 -3.02 -7.35 0.67
CA GLY A 186 -2.42 -6.02 0.64
C GLY A 186 -1.85 -5.59 2.00
N CYS A 187 -0.83 -4.73 1.97
CA CYS A 187 -0.19 -4.16 3.14
C CYS A 187 0.36 -2.77 2.82
N ARG A 188 0.64 -1.99 3.86
CA ARG A 188 1.44 -0.74 3.74
C ARG A 188 2.83 -0.90 4.34
N THR A 189 2.93 -1.65 5.42
CA THR A 189 4.19 -1.98 6.06
C THR A 189 4.12 -3.40 6.60
N GLY A 190 5.25 -3.94 7.02
CA GLY A 190 5.34 -5.26 7.64
C GLY A 190 4.37 -5.47 8.80
N VAL A 191 3.96 -4.41 9.50
CA VAL A 191 3.02 -4.50 10.63
C VAL A 191 1.63 -4.98 10.25
N SER A 192 1.28 -4.94 8.96
CA SER A 192 0.00 -5.47 8.46
C SER A 192 0.08 -6.94 8.09
N CYS A 193 1.26 -7.55 8.05
CA CYS A 193 1.46 -8.89 7.53
C CYS A 193 1.75 -9.89 8.65
N GLU A 194 1.18 -11.10 8.55
CA GLU A 194 1.48 -12.20 9.48
C GLU A 194 2.99 -12.52 9.49
N SER A 195 3.65 -12.39 8.33
CA SER A 195 5.10 -12.59 8.18
C SER A 195 5.94 -11.42 8.69
N GLY A 196 5.36 -10.24 8.89
CA GLY A 196 6.13 -9.02 9.09
C GLY A 196 6.76 -8.46 7.81
N VAL A 197 6.51 -9.06 6.64
CA VAL A 197 7.14 -8.68 5.35
C VAL A 197 6.10 -8.10 4.41
N CYS A 198 6.24 -6.81 4.12
CA CYS A 198 5.45 -6.10 3.12
C CYS A 198 6.37 -5.67 1.97
N TRP A 199 6.01 -6.03 0.74
CA TRP A 199 6.79 -5.68 -0.45
C TRP A 199 5.88 -5.29 -1.61
N ALA A 200 6.07 -4.08 -2.15
CA ALA A 200 5.27 -3.53 -3.24
C ALA A 200 3.77 -3.60 -2.92
N GLY A 201 3.41 -3.15 -1.70
CA GLY A 201 2.04 -3.14 -1.19
C GLY A 201 1.40 -4.51 -0.93
N MET A 202 2.18 -5.60 -0.91
CA MET A 202 1.67 -6.97 -0.72
C MET A 202 2.46 -7.77 0.31
N CYS A 203 1.74 -8.48 1.19
CA CYS A 203 2.35 -9.36 2.17
C CYS A 203 3.06 -10.53 1.49
N ARG A 204 4.29 -10.81 1.91
CA ARG A 204 5.08 -11.94 1.40
C ARG A 204 5.12 -13.07 2.40
N GLU A 205 5.33 -14.28 1.89
CA GLU A 205 5.69 -15.42 2.74
C GLU A 205 7.00 -15.11 3.47
N PRO A 206 7.14 -15.53 4.73
CA PRO A 206 8.40 -15.41 5.45
C PRO A 206 9.50 -16.23 4.75
N SER A 207 10.73 -15.76 4.80
CA SER A 207 11.89 -16.44 4.23
C SER A 207 13.13 -16.18 5.06
N CYS A 208 14.09 -17.09 5.00
CA CYS A 208 15.39 -16.98 5.70
C CYS A 208 16.30 -15.84 5.19
N THR A 209 15.76 -14.90 4.43
CA THR A 209 16.48 -13.85 3.72
C THR A 209 15.62 -12.58 3.58
N ASP A 210 14.53 -12.45 4.34
CA ASP A 210 13.58 -11.34 4.22
C ASP A 210 13.89 -10.15 5.15
N GLY A 211 14.91 -10.29 5.99
CA GLY A 211 15.36 -9.24 6.90
C GLY A 211 14.52 -9.06 8.15
N VAL A 212 13.58 -9.97 8.41
CA VAL A 212 12.67 -9.94 9.56
C VAL A 212 12.81 -11.25 10.34
N MET A 213 12.96 -11.18 11.67
CA MET A 213 12.96 -12.37 12.50
C MET A 213 11.53 -12.96 12.60
N ASN A 214 11.23 -13.96 11.78
CA ASN A 214 9.89 -14.56 11.68
C ASN A 214 9.95 -16.09 11.54
N ALA A 215 8.81 -16.76 11.30
CA ALA A 215 8.70 -18.19 10.95
C ALA A 215 9.54 -19.23 11.75
N GLY A 216 9.85 -18.95 13.02
CA GLY A 216 10.62 -19.87 13.87
C GLY A 216 12.13 -19.73 13.76
N GLU A 217 12.62 -18.62 13.23
CA GLU A 217 14.02 -18.22 13.30
C GLU A 217 14.49 -17.96 14.75
N ASP A 218 15.77 -18.21 15.03
CA ASP A 218 16.42 -17.92 16.32
C ASP A 218 17.10 -16.54 16.33
N GLY A 219 17.27 -15.92 15.16
CA GLY A 219 17.70 -14.54 14.93
C GLY A 219 17.27 -14.09 13.54
N VAL A 220 17.38 -12.80 13.19
CA VAL A 220 16.97 -12.31 11.86
C VAL A 220 17.65 -13.12 10.75
N ASP A 221 16.85 -13.80 9.91
CA ASP A 221 17.29 -14.62 8.77
C ASP A 221 18.15 -15.85 9.17
N CYS A 222 18.10 -16.32 10.43
CA CYS A 222 18.94 -17.42 10.90
C CYS A 222 18.32 -18.29 12.01
N GLY A 223 18.81 -19.52 12.13
CA GLY A 223 18.38 -20.48 13.16
C GLY A 223 17.04 -21.13 12.88
N GLY A 224 16.62 -22.04 13.76
CA GLY A 224 15.41 -22.85 13.59
C GLY A 224 15.42 -23.69 12.30
N GLY A 225 14.68 -23.24 11.29
CA GLY A 225 14.60 -23.85 9.95
C GLY A 225 15.58 -23.28 8.92
N CYS A 226 16.32 -22.22 9.28
CA CYS A 226 17.26 -21.51 8.42
C CYS A 226 18.71 -21.95 8.69
N ALA A 227 19.67 -21.30 8.01
CA ALA A 227 21.09 -21.51 8.29
C ALA A 227 21.40 -21.14 9.76
N PRO A 228 22.33 -21.84 10.44
CA PRO A 228 22.66 -21.54 11.83
C PRO A 228 23.09 -20.08 12.03
N CYS A 229 22.66 -19.46 13.13
CA CYS A 229 23.13 -18.13 13.51
C CYS A 229 24.63 -18.19 13.83
N GLY A 230 25.39 -17.22 13.30
CA GLY A 230 26.85 -17.10 13.43
C GLY A 230 27.30 -16.14 14.52
#